data_AF-A0A929AAF5-F1
#
_entry.id   AF-A0A929AAF5-F1
#
_cell.length_a   1.000
_cell.length_b   1.000
_cell.length_c   1.000
_cell.angle_alpha   90.00
_cell.angle_beta   90.00
_cell.angle_gamma   90.00
#
_symmetry.space_group_name_H-M   'P 1'
#
loop_
_entity.id
_entity.type
_entity.pdbx_description
1 polymer ?
#
loop_
_entity_poly.entity_id
_entity_poly.type
_entity_poly.pdbx_seq_one_letter_code
_entity_poly.pdbx_strand_id
1 'polypeptide(L)'
;MTSTTDTQRQDRYMALIDRLLQCPSGEEPAVLNSEPDLLDAEFVQLLVHTAAHFAHHDNADAAKFLAFIARELARQLGLYPEVQEG
;
A
#
# COMPACT_ATOMS: atom_id res chain seq x y z
N MET A 1 -22.46 -7.35 19.13
CA MET A 1 -21.13 -6.82 19.49
C MET A 1 -20.21 -7.16 18.34
N THR A 2 -20.24 -6.36 17.28
CA THR A 2 -19.63 -6.70 16.00
C THR A 2 -18.21 -6.14 15.93
N SER A 3 -17.24 -7.07 15.93
CA SER A 3 -16.03 -7.01 15.10
C SER A 3 -14.94 -5.98 15.43
N THR A 4 -14.25 -6.13 16.57
CA THR A 4 -13.01 -5.39 16.90
C THR A 4 -11.80 -5.81 16.05
N THR A 5 -11.90 -6.87 15.23
CA THR A 5 -10.76 -7.45 14.50
C THR A 5 -10.46 -6.74 13.18
N ASP A 6 -11.47 -6.17 12.52
CA ASP A 6 -11.34 -5.53 11.20
C ASP A 6 -10.65 -4.15 11.29
N THR A 7 -11.02 -3.38 12.32
CA THR A 7 -10.50 -2.02 12.54
C THR A 7 -9.01 -2.02 12.85
N GLN A 8 -8.51 -3.04 13.55
CA GLN A 8 -7.08 -3.15 13.87
C GLN A 8 -6.24 -3.39 12.61
N ARG A 9 -6.75 -4.14 11.62
CA ARG A 9 -6.00 -4.38 10.38
C ARG A 9 -5.94 -3.11 9.53
N GLN A 10 -7.07 -2.41 9.39
CA GLN A 10 -7.12 -1.12 8.70
C GLN A 10 -6.22 -0.06 9.33
N ASP A 11 -6.22 0.06 10.66
CA ASP A 11 -5.36 1.01 11.38
C ASP A 11 -3.88 0.71 11.13
N ARG A 12 -3.49 -0.57 11.14
CA ARG A 12 -2.13 -0.99 10.81
C ARG A 12 -1.75 -0.71 9.36
N TYR A 13 -2.65 -0.90 8.41
CA TYR A 13 -2.38 -0.50 7.02
C TYR A 13 -2.14 0.99 6.91
N MET A 14 -2.97 1.82 7.54
CA MET A 14 -2.79 3.27 7.55
C MET A 14 -1.49 3.68 8.23
N ALA A 15 -1.15 3.08 9.36
CA ALA A 15 0.12 3.30 10.04
C ALA A 15 1.32 2.91 9.16
N LEU A 16 1.22 1.81 8.40
CA LEU A 16 2.26 1.37 7.48
C LEU A 16 2.42 2.36 6.30
N ILE A 17 1.32 2.86 5.76
CA ILE A 17 1.33 3.89 4.70
C ILE A 17 1.94 5.19 5.21
N ASP A 18 1.56 5.65 6.39
CA ASP A 18 2.10 6.87 6.99
C ASP A 18 3.61 6.75 7.21
N ARG A 19 4.06 5.59 7.74
CA ARG A 19 5.48 5.27 7.86
C ARG A 19 6.18 5.32 6.52
N LEU A 20 5.61 4.75 5.45
CA LEU A 20 6.19 4.80 4.11
C LEU A 20 6.35 6.24 3.59
N LEU A 21 5.38 7.10 3.85
CA LEU A 21 5.42 8.51 3.43
C LEU A 21 6.40 9.36 4.23
N GLN A 22 6.65 9.01 5.50
CA GLN A 22 7.61 9.69 6.37
C GLN A 22 9.04 9.14 6.21
N CYS A 23 9.19 7.97 5.61
CA CYS A 23 10.45 7.27 5.45
C CYS A 23 11.32 7.95 4.38
N PRO A 24 12.66 8.03 4.57
CA PRO A 24 13.56 8.48 3.51
C PRO A 24 13.54 7.50 2.33
N SER A 25 13.75 8.00 1.11
CA SER A 25 13.91 7.14 -0.06
C SER A 25 15.06 6.14 0.13
N GLY A 26 14.73 4.86 -0.02
CA GLY A 26 15.62 3.71 0.17
C GLY A 26 15.25 2.83 1.37
N GLU A 27 14.42 3.30 2.31
CA GLU A 27 14.03 2.55 3.50
C GLU A 27 12.60 1.96 3.40
N GLU A 28 11.85 2.27 2.34
CA GLU A 28 10.54 1.64 2.05
C GLU A 28 10.55 0.11 2.16
N PRO A 29 11.50 -0.63 1.55
CA PRO A 29 11.49 -2.08 1.63
C PRO A 29 11.71 -2.57 3.07
N ALA A 30 12.43 -1.85 3.92
CA ALA A 30 12.61 -2.21 5.33
C ALA A 30 11.32 -2.01 6.13
N VAL A 31 10.58 -0.93 5.84
CA VAL A 31 9.26 -0.66 6.42
C VAL A 31 8.25 -1.75 6.02
N LEU A 32 8.18 -2.08 4.73
CA LEU A 32 7.32 -3.17 4.22
C LEU A 32 7.68 -4.53 4.83
N ASN A 33 8.97 -4.86 4.89
CA ASN A 33 9.44 -6.12 5.49
C ASN A 33 9.24 -6.20 7.01
N SER A 34 8.93 -5.11 7.69
CA SER A 34 8.62 -5.15 9.13
C SER A 34 7.27 -5.82 9.41
N GLU A 35 6.32 -5.75 8.48
CA GLU A 35 4.95 -6.26 8.65
C GLU A 35 4.48 -7.05 7.42
N PRO A 36 5.14 -8.17 7.06
CA PRO A 36 4.81 -8.94 5.86
C PRO A 36 3.38 -9.53 5.88
N ASP A 37 2.79 -9.71 7.07
CA ASP A 37 1.39 -10.15 7.22
C ASP A 37 0.37 -9.14 6.64
N LEU A 38 0.76 -7.87 6.57
CA LEU A 38 -0.05 -6.79 6.01
C LEU A 38 0.17 -6.64 4.49
N LEU A 39 1.15 -7.32 3.91
CA LEU A 39 1.43 -7.20 2.48
C LEU A 39 0.51 -8.15 1.71
N ASP A 40 -0.70 -7.70 1.47
CA ASP A 40 -1.74 -8.44 0.77
C ASP A 40 -2.48 -7.57 -0.27
N ALA A 41 -3.46 -8.17 -0.95
CA ALA A 41 -4.22 -7.50 -1.99
C ALA A 41 -5.03 -6.29 -1.51
N GLU A 42 -5.50 -6.30 -0.26
CA GLU A 42 -6.24 -5.18 0.32
C GLU A 42 -5.30 -4.01 0.60
N PHE A 43 -4.09 -4.29 1.12
CA PHE A 43 -3.07 -3.26 1.31
C PHE A 43 -2.64 -2.61 -0.01
N VAL A 44 -2.43 -3.42 -1.07
CA VAL A 44 -2.12 -2.90 -2.41
C VAL A 44 -3.24 -1.97 -2.92
N GLN A 45 -4.51 -2.37 -2.76
CA GLN A 45 -5.64 -1.52 -3.13
C GLN A 45 -5.66 -0.21 -2.34
N LEU A 46 -5.35 -0.26 -1.05
CA LEU A 46 -5.31 0.93 -0.20
C LEU A 46 -4.21 1.91 -0.63
N LEU A 47 -3.03 1.40 -1.02
CA LEU A 47 -1.95 2.22 -1.58
C LEU A 47 -2.39 2.94 -2.86
N VAL A 48 -3.08 2.25 -3.77
CA VAL A 48 -3.61 2.85 -5.01
C VAL A 48 -4.66 3.92 -4.70
N HIS A 49 -5.57 3.65 -3.76
CA HIS A 49 -6.60 4.61 -3.36
C HIS A 49 -5.98 5.87 -2.75
N THR A 50 -5.01 5.68 -1.84
CA THR A 50 -4.28 6.77 -1.19
C THR A 50 -3.45 7.56 -2.22
N ALA A 51 -2.81 6.88 -3.16
CA ALA A 51 -2.08 7.52 -4.26
C ALA A 51 -2.99 8.42 -5.10
N ALA A 52 -4.17 7.92 -5.47
CA ALA A 52 -5.16 8.71 -6.21
C ALA A 52 -5.61 9.93 -5.40
N HIS A 53 -5.85 9.78 -4.10
CA HIS A 53 -6.20 10.88 -3.21
C HIS A 53 -5.10 11.98 -3.19
N PHE A 54 -3.83 11.59 -3.06
CA PHE A 54 -2.71 12.54 -3.08
C PHE A 54 -2.54 13.23 -4.44
N ALA A 55 -2.81 12.56 -5.55
CA ALA A 55 -2.76 13.16 -6.88
C ALA A 55 -3.76 14.32 -7.04
N HIS A 56 -4.90 14.26 -6.35
CA HIS A 56 -5.89 15.34 -6.33
C HIS A 56 -5.53 16.50 -5.39
N HIS A 57 -4.59 16.31 -4.45
CA HIS A 57 -4.24 17.25 -3.39
C HIS A 57 -2.88 17.98 -3.60
N ASP A 58 -2.44 18.12 -4.86
CA ASP A 58 -1.15 18.71 -5.26
C ASP A 58 0.10 17.94 -4.77
N ASN A 59 -0.09 16.73 -4.24
CA ASN A 59 0.99 15.91 -3.71
C ASN A 59 1.37 14.77 -4.67
N ALA A 60 1.73 15.17 -5.89
CA ALA A 60 1.98 14.25 -7.00
C ALA A 60 3.17 13.30 -6.75
N ASP A 61 4.17 13.74 -5.97
CA ASP A 61 5.31 12.89 -5.62
C ASP A 61 4.91 11.75 -4.68
N ALA A 62 4.13 12.04 -3.64
CA ALA A 62 3.54 11.01 -2.77
C ALA A 62 2.65 10.05 -3.56
N ALA A 63 1.86 10.56 -4.50
CA ALA A 63 1.03 9.72 -5.37
C ALA A 63 1.85 8.75 -6.23
N LYS A 64 2.89 9.24 -6.92
CA LYS A 64 3.78 8.41 -7.74
C LYS A 64 4.48 7.36 -6.90
N PHE A 65 4.95 7.75 -5.73
CA PHE A 65 5.61 6.87 -4.77
C PHE A 65 4.70 5.72 -4.33
N LEU A 66 3.51 6.03 -3.82
CA LEU A 66 2.56 5.00 -3.38
C LEU A 66 2.13 4.08 -4.54
N ALA A 67 1.92 4.63 -5.74
CA ALA A 67 1.62 3.85 -6.94
C ALA A 67 2.78 2.91 -7.33
N PHE A 68 4.03 3.35 -7.18
CA PHE A 68 5.21 2.52 -7.41
C PHE A 68 5.27 1.34 -6.42
N ILE A 69 5.07 1.61 -5.13
CA ILE A 69 5.06 0.57 -4.08
C ILE A 69 3.91 -0.41 -4.30
N ALA A 70 2.71 0.07 -4.61
CA ALA A 70 1.56 -0.77 -4.92
C ALA A 70 1.85 -1.74 -6.08
N ARG A 71 2.48 -1.23 -7.15
CA ARG A 71 2.86 -2.05 -8.29
C ARG A 71 3.91 -3.10 -7.93
N GLU A 72 4.91 -2.73 -7.13
CA GLU A 72 5.96 -3.66 -6.72
C GLU A 72 5.40 -4.79 -5.83
N LEU A 73 4.54 -4.44 -4.87
CA LEU A 73 3.85 -5.41 -4.04
C LEU A 73 2.93 -6.32 -4.85
N ALA A 74 2.16 -5.76 -5.79
CA ALA A 74 1.31 -6.55 -6.67
C ALA A 74 2.11 -7.59 -7.47
N ARG A 75 3.34 -7.26 -7.92
CA ARG A 75 4.24 -8.22 -8.56
C ARG A 75 4.71 -9.30 -7.60
N GLN A 76 5.15 -8.91 -6.40
CA GLN A 76 5.63 -9.86 -5.38
C GLN A 76 4.54 -10.84 -4.93
N LEU A 77 3.30 -10.36 -4.83
CA LEU A 77 2.15 -11.15 -4.41
C LEU A 77 1.53 -11.97 -5.56
N GLY A 78 2.00 -11.80 -6.79
CA GLY A 78 1.39 -12.43 -7.97
C GLY A 78 -0.04 -11.94 -8.24
N LEU A 79 -0.38 -10.73 -7.79
CA LEU A 79 -1.70 -10.10 -7.97
C LEU A 79 -1.88 -9.45 -9.32
N TYR A 80 -0.81 -9.33 -10.11
CA TYR A 80 -0.99 -9.14 -11.55
C TYR A 80 -1.53 -10.46 -12.09
N PRO A 81 -2.82 -10.56 -12.49
CA PRO A 81 -3.14 -11.54 -13.48
C PRO A 81 -2.24 -11.18 -14.67
N GLU A 82 -1.43 -12.11 -15.14
CA GLU A 82 -1.21 -12.18 -16.58
C GLU A 82 -2.59 -11.98 -17.17
N VAL A 83 -2.78 -10.85 -17.85
CA VAL A 83 -4.03 -10.48 -18.48
C VAL A 83 -4.58 -11.72 -19.15
N GLN A 84 -5.57 -12.36 -18.51
CA GLN A 84 -6.40 -13.37 -19.15
C GLN A 84 -7.31 -12.56 -20.05
N GLU A 85 -6.72 -12.12 -21.15
CA GLU A 85 -7.42 -11.73 -22.36
C GLU A 85 -8.16 -12.99 -22.81
N GLY A 86 -9.45 -13.04 -22.49
CA GLY A 86 -10.41 -14.00 -23.03
C GLY A 86 -11.20 -13.35 -24.16
#